data_AF-A0A6J7LUX9-F1
#
_entry.id   AF-A0A6J7LUX9-F1
#
_cell.length_a   1.000
_cell.length_b   1.000
_cell.length_c   1.000
_cell.angle_alpha   90.00
_cell.angle_beta   90.00
_cell.angle_gamma   90.00
#
_symmetry.space_group_name_H-M   'P 1'
#
loop_
_entity.id
_entity.type
_entity.pdbx_description
1 polymer ?
#
loop_
_entity_poly.entity_id
_entity_poly.type
_entity_poly.pdbx_seq_one_letter_code
_entity_poly.pdbx_strand_id
1 'polypeptide(L)' 'MNVVCMGDGTFIEVQGTAEGAPFDRAQLDKLLDLAVAGCGTLTQMQMDALK' A
#
# COMPACT_ATOMS: atom_id res chain seq x y z
N MET A 1 0.74 3.19 8.80
CA MET A 1 -0.20 3.08 7.68
C MET A 1 -0.23 1.62 7.27
N ASN A 2 -1.40 0.99 7.27
CA ASN A 2 -1.59 -0.34 6.72
C ASN A 2 -2.44 -0.22 5.44
N VAL A 3 -2.10 -1.01 4.42
CA VAL A 3 -2.77 -1.01 3.12
C VAL A 3 -2.98 -2.43 2.64
N VAL A 4 -4.18 -2.73 2.18
CA VAL A 4 -4.52 -3.94 1.42
C VAL A 4 -5.04 -3.51 0.06
N CYS A 5 -4.45 -4.02 -1.02
CA CYS A 5 -4.90 -3.73 -2.38
C CYS A 5 -4.86 -4.97 -3.26
N MET A 6 -5.63 -4.94 -4.35
CA MET A 6 -5.54 -5.92 -5.42
C MET A 6 -4.26 -5.72 -6.24
N GLY A 7 -3.88 -6.73 -7.02
CA GLY A 7 -2.68 -6.69 -7.87
C GLY A 7 -2.72 -5.63 -8.97
N ASP A 8 -3.92 -5.10 -9.29
CA ASP A 8 -4.11 -3.97 -10.22
C ASP A 8 -4.00 -2.59 -9.55
N GLY A 9 -3.70 -2.55 -8.25
CA GLY A 9 -3.56 -1.32 -7.46
C GLY A 9 -4.86 -0.80 -6.83
N THR A 10 -6.00 -1.45 -7.04
CA THR A 10 -7.27 -1.05 -6.43
C THR A 10 -7.25 -1.30 -4.92
N PHE A 11 -7.53 -0.27 -4.11
CA PHE A 11 -7.55 -0.39 -2.66
C PHE A 11 -8.75 -1.20 -2.15
N ILE A 12 -8.46 -2.15 -1.25
CA ILE A 12 -9.46 -2.91 -0.48
C ILE A 12 -9.59 -2.28 0.92
N GLU A 13 -8.46 -1.95 1.53
CA GLU A 13 -8.40 -1.33 2.85
C GLU A 13 -7.24 -0.32 2.93
N VAL A 14 -7.51 0.84 3.52
CA VAL A 14 -6.50 1.82 3.89
C VAL A 14 -6.76 2.22 5.34
N GLN A 15 -5.79 1.94 6.21
CA GLN A 15 -5.84 2.33 7.62
C GLN A 15 -4.63 3.21 7.96
N GLY A 16 -4.90 4.49 8.18
CA GLY A 16 -3.92 5.44 8.69
C GLY A 16 -4.17 5.75 10.16
N THR A 17 -3.14 5.66 10.98
CA THR A 17 -3.13 6.20 12.35
C THR A 17 -1.94 7.14 12.47
N ALA A 18 -2.19 8.37 12.93
CA ALA A 18 -1.16 9.35 13.22
C ALA A 18 -0.86 9.31 14.73
N GLU A 19 0.07 8.44 15.14
CA GLU A 19 0.42 8.27 16.57
C GLU A 19 1.25 9.44 17.12
N GLY A 20 1.93 10.20 16.24
CA GLY A 20 2.71 11.39 16.59
C GLY A 20 2.11 12.67 16.02
N ALA A 21 2.56 13.06 14.83
CA ALA A 21 2.02 14.20 14.10
C ALA A 21 0.98 13.74 13.06
N PRO A 22 -0.10 14.51 12.84
CA PRO A 22 -0.99 14.32 11.70
C PRO A 22 -0.21 14.39 10.38
N PHE A 23 -0.60 13.60 9.40
CA PHE A 23 -0.09 13.71 8.03
C PHE A 23 -0.98 14.65 7.21
N ASP A 24 -0.35 15.44 6.35
CA ASP A 24 -1.08 16.21 5.35
C ASP A 24 -1.47 15.33 4.14
N ARG A 25 -2.25 15.90 3.22
CA ARG A 25 -2.72 15.19 2.04
C ARG A 25 -1.57 14.70 1.14
N ALA A 26 -0.53 15.52 0.95
CA ALA A 26 0.58 15.17 0.08
C ALA A 26 1.44 14.04 0.67
N GLN A 27 1.59 14.02 2.00
CA GLN A 27 2.25 12.93 2.71
C GLN A 27 1.43 11.65 2.63
N LEU A 28 0.10 11.73 2.82
CA LEU A 28 -0.79 10.58 2.65
C LEU A 28 -0.67 9.97 1.25
N ASP A 29 -0.75 10.79 0.20
CA ASP A 29 -0.66 10.33 -1.19
C ASP A 29 0.68 9.61 -1.44
N LYS A 30 1.81 10.17 -0.96
CA LYS A 30 3.12 9.51 -1.08
C LYS A 30 3.19 8.15 -0.42
N LEU A 31 2.56 8.00 0.76
CA LEU A 31 2.51 6.72 1.46
C LEU A 31 1.66 5.70 0.70
N LEU A 32 0.56 6.14 0.08
CA LEU A 32 -0.30 5.28 -0.73
C LEU A 32 0.38 4.84 -2.03
N ASP A 33 1.08 5.75 -2.71
CA ASP A 33 1.87 5.43 -3.92
C ASP A 33 2.95 4.38 -3.60
N LEU A 34 3.65 4.56 -2.48
CA LEU A 34 4.66 3.61 -2.01
C LEU A 34 4.04 2.24 -1.72
N ALA A 35 2.87 2.20 -1.08
CA ALA A 35 2.18 0.95 -0.77
C ALA A 35 1.75 0.21 -2.04
N VAL A 36 1.16 0.89 -3.02
CA VAL A 36 0.73 0.28 -4.30
C VAL A 36 1.92 -0.34 -5.04
N ALA A 37 3.05 0.38 -5.13
CA ALA A 37 4.26 -0.14 -5.78
C ALA A 37 4.83 -1.37 -5.04
N GLY A 38 4.86 -1.33 -3.71
CA GLY A 38 5.30 -2.44 -2.87
C GLY A 38 4.41 -3.67 -3.02
N CYS A 39 3.09 -3.49 -2.99
CA CYS A 39 2.12 -4.58 -3.19
C CYS A 39 2.26 -5.22 -4.57
N GLY A 40 2.47 -4.45 -5.64
CA GLY A 40 2.75 -5.01 -6.96
C GLY A 40 3.98 -5.91 -6.99
N THR A 41 5.05 -5.51 -6.29
CA THR A 41 6.27 -6.33 -6.13
C THR A 41 5.96 -7.62 -5.36
N LEU A 42 5.21 -7.54 -4.26
CA LEU A 42 4.82 -8.70 -3.47
C LEU A 42 3.93 -9.66 -4.27
N THR A 43 2.98 -9.15 -5.07
CA THR A 43 2.14 -9.97 -5.94
C THR A 43 2.98 -10.77 -6.93
N GLN A 44 4.00 -10.15 -7.55
CA GLN A 44 4.90 -10.86 -8.46
C GLN A 44 5.64 -12.00 -7.75
N MET A 45 6.20 -11.75 -6.56
CA MET A 45 6.89 -12.78 -5.77
C MET A 45 5.95 -13.92 -5.36
N GLN A 46 4.71 -13.60 -4.98
CA GLN A 46 3.70 -14.60 -4.62
C GLN A 46 3.36 -15.50 -5.81
N MET A 47 3.16 -14.92 -6.99
CA MET A 47 2.91 -15.70 -8.22
C MET A 47 4.10 -16.60 -8.56
N ASP A 48 5.32 -16.11 -8.41
CA ASP A 48 6.53 -16.90 -8.70
C ASP A 48 6.72 -18.06 -7.73
N ALA A 49 6.33 -17.90 -6.46
CA ALA A 49 6.40 -18.95 -5.45
C ALA A 49 5.32 -20.04 -5.59
N LEU A 50 4.22 -19.77 -6.32
CA LEU A 50 3.11 -20.71 -6.53
C LEU A 50 3.22 -21.50 -7.86
N LYS A 51 4.26 -21.24 -8.66
CA LYS A 51 4.60 -22.04 -9.84
C LYS A 51 5.27 -23.35 -9.43
#